data_AF-A0A8X8Z6C9-F1
#
_entry.id   AF-A0A8X8Z6C9-F1
#
_cell.length_a   1.000
_cell.length_b   1.000
_cell.length_c   1.000
_cell.angle_alpha   90.00
_cell.angle_beta   90.00
_cell.angle_gamma   90.00
#
_symmetry.space_group_name_H-M   'P 1'
#
loop_
_entity.id
_entity.type
_entity.pdbx_description
1 polymer ?
#
loop_
_entity_poly.entity_id
_entity_poly.type
_entity_poly.pdbx_seq_one_letter_code
_entity_poly.pdbx_strand_id
1 'polypeptide(L)'
;MASKKYLWVIGRRQLQSRESMDYETVKKFIEKTGGPYEFTVDSMPERFIEPMVMQGMKIDHIERGRIVCSFTVPPRLVNSGNTLHGGATAALVDIVGSAVIYTVGAQATSVSVEINVSYLNGASIGEEVEIESKALRVGKALAVVSVDLRSKKTGKLIAQGRHTKYLVLPSKI
;
A
#
# COMPACT_ATOMS: atom_id res chain seq x y z
N MET A 1 -47.16 -4.11 41.53
CA MET A 1 -45.83 -3.46 41.43
C MET A 1 -44.79 -4.50 41.01
N ALA A 2 -44.65 -4.71 39.70
CA ALA A 2 -43.52 -5.41 39.13
C ALA A 2 -42.90 -4.48 38.10
N SER A 3 -41.62 -4.67 37.77
CA SER A 3 -40.88 -3.96 36.73
C SER A 3 -40.20 -2.66 37.16
N LYS A 4 -38.91 -2.81 37.49
CA LYS A 4 -37.84 -1.85 37.16
C LYS A 4 -36.44 -2.49 37.32
N LYS A 5 -36.31 -3.55 38.13
CA LYS A 5 -35.03 -4.31 38.29
C LYS A 5 -34.73 -5.31 37.17
N TYR A 6 -35.74 -5.92 36.52
CA TYR A 6 -35.51 -6.96 35.51
C TYR A 6 -35.07 -6.42 34.14
N LEU A 7 -35.46 -5.19 33.76
CA LEU A 7 -35.04 -4.60 32.48
C LEU A 7 -33.53 -4.30 32.41
N TRP A 8 -32.89 -3.98 33.55
CA TRP A 8 -31.46 -3.63 33.58
C TRP A 8 -30.52 -4.83 33.41
N VAL A 9 -30.96 -6.03 33.79
CA VAL A 9 -30.15 -7.27 33.69
C VAL A 9 -30.20 -7.85 32.27
N ILE A 10 -31.34 -7.72 31.58
CA ILE A 10 -31.49 -8.18 30.20
C ILE A 10 -30.69 -7.27 29.25
N GLY A 11 -30.67 -5.96 29.49
CA GLY A 11 -29.86 -5.00 28.73
C GLY A 11 -28.34 -5.25 28.84
N ARG A 12 -27.81 -5.57 30.02
CA ARG A 12 -26.38 -5.90 30.19
C ARG A 12 -25.98 -7.23 29.54
N ARG A 13 -26.84 -8.25 29.57
CA ARG A 13 -26.57 -9.53 28.90
C ARG A 13 -26.56 -9.41 27.37
N GLN A 14 -27.43 -8.59 26.80
CA GLN A 14 -27.43 -8.31 25.34
C GLN A 14 -26.27 -7.41 24.89
N LEU A 15 -25.75 -6.54 25.77
CA LEU A 15 -24.55 -5.75 25.50
C LEU A 15 -23.26 -6.61 25.56
N GLN A 16 -23.13 -7.47 26.58
CA GLN A 16 -21.95 -8.35 26.72
C GLN A 16 -21.84 -9.43 25.64
N SER A 17 -22.96 -9.92 25.08
CA SER A 17 -22.93 -10.92 24.00
C SER A 17 -22.62 -10.32 22.61
N ARG A 18 -22.66 -8.99 22.49
CA ARG A 18 -22.37 -8.27 21.24
C ARG A 18 -20.90 -7.83 21.16
N GLU A 19 -20.29 -7.56 22.32
CA GLU A 19 -18.86 -7.20 22.46
C GLU A 19 -17.91 -8.41 22.27
N SER A 20 -18.34 -9.64 22.58
CA SER A 20 -17.49 -10.83 22.42
C SER A 20 -17.34 -11.33 20.97
N MET A 21 -18.28 -10.97 20.09
CA MET A 21 -18.32 -11.44 18.69
C MET A 21 -17.42 -10.62 17.75
N ASP A 22 -16.98 -9.43 18.19
CA ASP A 22 -16.12 -8.53 17.41
C ASP A 22 -14.65 -8.97 17.44
N TYR A 23 -14.10 -9.31 18.62
CA TYR A 23 -12.70 -9.70 18.77
C TYR A 23 -12.34 -11.02 18.08
N GLU A 24 -13.23 -12.01 18.12
CA GLU A 24 -13.00 -13.28 17.40
C GLU A 24 -12.99 -13.09 15.88
N THR A 25 -13.76 -12.12 15.37
CA THR A 25 -13.77 -11.80 13.95
C THR A 25 -12.46 -11.11 13.55
N VAL A 26 -12.00 -10.14 14.36
CA VAL A 26 -10.70 -9.48 14.20
C VAL A 26 -9.56 -10.50 14.26
N LYS A 27 -9.59 -11.41 15.23
CA LYS A 27 -8.60 -12.46 15.43
C LYS A 27 -8.53 -13.38 14.21
N LYS A 28 -9.67 -13.89 13.74
CA LYS A 28 -9.73 -14.70 12.51
C LYS A 28 -9.28 -13.95 11.26
N PHE A 29 -9.48 -12.64 11.22
CA PHE A 29 -9.07 -11.81 10.09
C PHE A 29 -7.56 -11.58 10.06
N ILE A 30 -6.93 -11.31 11.22
CA ILE A 30 -5.51 -10.99 11.35
C ILE A 30 -4.65 -12.25 11.52
N GLU A 31 -5.02 -13.13 12.45
CA GLU A 31 -4.32 -14.37 12.78
C GLU A 31 -4.77 -15.52 11.86
N LYS A 32 -4.54 -15.35 10.55
CA LYS A 32 -4.85 -16.41 9.58
C LYS A 32 -3.89 -17.59 9.76
N THR A 33 -4.28 -18.54 10.60
CA THR A 33 -3.63 -19.84 10.76
C THR A 33 -4.32 -20.89 9.88
N GLY A 34 -3.58 -21.80 9.26
CA GLY A 34 -4.08 -22.98 8.56
C GLY A 34 -4.58 -22.76 7.11
N GLY A 35 -4.18 -21.68 6.44
CA GLY A 35 -4.55 -21.41 5.05
C GLY A 35 -3.60 -22.07 4.03
N PRO A 36 -3.98 -22.13 2.73
CA PRO A 36 -3.11 -22.68 1.67
C PRO A 36 -1.79 -21.91 1.51
N TYR A 37 -1.64 -20.77 2.19
CA TYR A 37 -0.47 -19.91 2.14
C TYR A 37 0.49 -20.09 3.32
N GLU A 38 0.08 -20.71 4.44
CA GLU A 38 0.86 -20.63 5.70
C GLU A 38 2.23 -21.30 5.60
N PHE A 39 2.32 -22.48 4.98
CA PHE A 39 3.60 -23.16 4.70
C PHE A 39 4.40 -22.53 3.54
N THR A 40 3.84 -21.52 2.86
CA THR A 40 4.42 -20.94 1.64
C THR A 40 5.02 -19.56 1.81
N VAL A 41 4.70 -18.84 2.90
CA VAL A 41 5.21 -17.46 3.09
C VAL A 41 6.67 -17.48 3.56
N ASP A 42 7.02 -18.31 4.54
CA ASP A 42 8.40 -18.44 5.03
C ASP A 42 9.35 -19.10 4.00
N SER A 43 8.80 -19.76 2.98
CA SER A 43 9.57 -20.30 1.86
C SER A 43 9.73 -19.31 0.69
N MET A 44 9.13 -18.12 0.78
CA MET A 44 9.35 -17.05 -0.20
C MET A 44 10.80 -16.54 -0.10
N PRO A 45 11.37 -16.05 -1.21
CA PRO A 45 12.68 -15.41 -1.18
C PRO A 45 12.73 -14.24 -0.20
N GLU A 46 13.93 -13.95 0.32
CA GLU A 46 14.14 -12.73 1.10
C GLU A 46 13.74 -11.49 0.30
N ARG A 47 13.17 -10.48 1.00
CA ARG A 47 12.73 -9.22 0.40
C ARG A 47 11.72 -9.43 -0.74
N PHE A 48 10.77 -10.36 -0.57
CA PHE A 48 9.82 -10.74 -1.63
C PHE A 48 8.87 -9.63 -2.06
N ILE A 49 8.63 -8.61 -1.23
CA ILE A 49 7.66 -7.54 -1.51
C ILE A 49 8.06 -6.77 -2.77
N GLU A 50 9.32 -6.33 -2.85
CA GLU A 50 9.80 -5.54 -3.97
C GLU A 50 9.76 -6.30 -5.31
N PRO A 51 10.29 -7.54 -5.43
CA PRO A 51 10.15 -8.35 -6.64
C PRO A 51 8.68 -8.66 -6.98
N MET A 52 7.85 -8.97 -5.98
CA MET A 52 6.43 -9.26 -6.20
C MET A 52 5.71 -8.05 -6.83
N VAL A 53 5.97 -6.85 -6.33
CA VAL A 53 5.33 -5.62 -6.81
C VAL A 53 5.93 -5.16 -8.14
N MET A 54 7.26 -5.15 -8.27
CA MET A 54 7.94 -4.57 -9.43
C MET A 54 8.02 -5.48 -10.67
N GLN A 55 7.77 -6.80 -10.54
CA GLN A 55 7.91 -7.70 -11.68
C GLN A 55 6.99 -7.30 -12.85
N GLY A 56 7.60 -7.03 -14.01
CA GLY A 56 6.89 -6.60 -15.22
C GLY A 56 6.63 -5.10 -15.32
N MET A 57 7.10 -4.29 -14.35
CA MET A 57 7.17 -2.84 -14.52
C MET A 57 8.19 -2.48 -15.59
N LYS A 58 7.86 -1.45 -16.39
CA LYS A 58 8.72 -0.91 -17.45
C LYS A 58 8.87 0.59 -17.22
N ILE A 59 10.10 1.07 -17.27
CA ILE A 59 10.38 2.50 -17.26
C ILE A 59 10.06 3.05 -18.66
N ASP A 60 9.19 4.06 -18.71
CA ASP A 60 8.84 4.76 -19.94
C ASP A 60 9.65 6.06 -20.09
N HIS A 61 9.92 6.77 -18.99
CA HIS A 61 10.73 7.99 -18.97
C HIS A 61 11.44 8.19 -17.63
N ILE A 62 12.66 8.72 -17.65
CA ILE A 62 13.40 9.16 -16.45
C ILE A 62 14.03 10.52 -16.73
N GLU A 63 13.81 11.46 -15.82
CA GLU A 63 14.50 12.73 -15.78
C GLU A 63 14.69 13.20 -14.33
N ARG A 64 15.44 14.29 -14.14
CA ARG A 64 15.71 14.81 -12.80
C ARG A 64 14.40 15.22 -12.12
N GLY A 65 14.07 14.54 -11.03
CA GLY A 65 12.87 14.78 -10.23
C GLY A 65 11.60 14.15 -10.77
N ARG A 66 11.65 13.31 -11.82
CA ARG A 66 10.46 12.68 -12.40
C ARG A 66 10.76 11.31 -13.02
N ILE A 67 9.87 10.36 -12.76
CA ILE A 67 9.86 9.02 -13.38
C ILE A 67 8.47 8.75 -13.91
N VAL A 68 8.38 8.19 -15.12
CA VAL A 68 7.16 7.59 -15.65
C VAL A 68 7.44 6.12 -15.94
N CYS A 69 6.56 5.25 -15.48
CA CYS A 69 6.66 3.82 -15.71
C CYS A 69 5.28 3.22 -15.91
N SER A 70 5.21 2.04 -16.50
CA SER A 70 3.94 1.35 -16.70
C SER A 70 4.05 -0.14 -16.48
N PHE A 71 2.89 -0.76 -16.22
CA PHE A 71 2.75 -2.19 -16.08
C PHE A 71 1.33 -2.62 -16.45
N THR A 72 1.19 -3.90 -16.81
CA THR A 72 -0.12 -4.55 -16.96
C THR A 72 -0.50 -5.19 -15.63
N VAL A 73 -1.69 -4.90 -15.10
CA VAL A 73 -2.16 -5.41 -13.79
C VAL A 73 -2.13 -6.95 -13.79
N PRO A 74 -1.23 -7.58 -13.02
CA PRO A 74 -1.07 -9.03 -13.03
C PRO A 74 -1.99 -9.71 -11.99
N PRO A 75 -2.30 -11.01 -12.14
CA PRO A 75 -3.12 -11.77 -11.19
C PRO A 75 -2.62 -11.70 -9.74
N ARG A 76 -1.29 -11.62 -9.53
CA ARG A 76 -0.70 -11.60 -8.19
C ARG A 76 -0.91 -10.29 -7.41
N LEU A 77 -1.31 -9.21 -8.09
CA LEU A 77 -1.51 -7.89 -7.46
C LEU A 77 -2.97 -7.49 -7.34
N VAL A 78 -3.93 -8.38 -7.64
CA VAL A 78 -5.35 -8.07 -7.51
C VAL A 78 -5.93 -8.47 -6.15
N ASN A 79 -6.99 -7.78 -5.76
CA ASN A 79 -7.84 -8.14 -4.61
C ASN A 79 -8.90 -9.17 -5.00
N SER A 80 -9.75 -9.55 -4.03
CA SER A 80 -10.88 -10.47 -4.25
C SER A 80 -11.92 -9.97 -5.27
N GLY A 81 -11.91 -8.67 -5.59
CA GLY A 81 -12.72 -8.05 -6.64
C GLY A 81 -12.05 -8.02 -8.01
N ASN A 82 -10.92 -8.72 -8.21
CA ASN A 82 -10.15 -8.76 -9.47
C ASN A 82 -9.70 -7.37 -9.98
N THR A 83 -9.51 -6.44 -9.05
CA THR A 83 -8.93 -5.12 -9.32
C THR A 83 -7.64 -4.94 -8.55
N LEU A 84 -6.77 -4.03 -9.00
CA LEU A 84 -5.49 -3.74 -8.34
C LEU A 84 -5.69 -3.53 -6.83
N HIS A 85 -5.00 -4.35 -6.05
CA HIS A 85 -5.14 -4.40 -4.60
C HIS A 85 -4.65 -3.09 -3.97
N GLY A 86 -5.41 -2.54 -3.01
CA GLY A 86 -5.05 -1.28 -2.36
C GLY A 86 -3.64 -1.32 -1.73
N GLY A 87 -3.31 -2.41 -1.02
CA GLY A 87 -1.95 -2.64 -0.52
C GLY A 87 -0.86 -2.71 -1.59
N ALA A 88 -1.14 -3.27 -2.78
CA ALA A 88 -0.19 -3.28 -3.88
C ALA A 88 0.01 -1.87 -4.46
N THR A 89 -1.08 -1.10 -4.59
CA THR A 89 -1.02 0.32 -4.97
C THR A 89 -0.20 1.14 -3.96
N ALA A 90 -0.39 0.93 -2.66
CA ALA A 90 0.41 1.61 -1.64
C ALA A 90 1.89 1.24 -1.72
N ALA A 91 2.20 -0.04 -1.96
CA ALA A 91 3.57 -0.47 -2.19
C ALA A 91 4.18 0.14 -3.46
N LEU A 92 3.42 0.30 -4.54
CA LEU A 92 3.86 1.01 -5.75
C LEU A 92 4.16 2.49 -5.44
N VAL A 93 3.33 3.15 -4.64
CA VAL A 93 3.59 4.53 -4.19
C VAL A 93 4.89 4.60 -3.38
N ASP A 94 5.12 3.67 -2.47
CA ASP A 94 6.35 3.60 -1.66
C ASP A 94 7.59 3.37 -2.52
N ILE A 95 7.56 2.36 -3.39
CA ILE A 95 8.73 1.92 -4.18
C ILE A 95 9.06 2.94 -5.27
N VAL A 96 8.09 3.35 -6.09
CA VAL A 96 8.30 4.31 -7.19
C VAL A 96 8.50 5.72 -6.63
N GLY A 97 7.86 6.06 -5.51
CA GLY A 97 8.13 7.28 -4.76
C GLY A 97 9.56 7.33 -4.22
N SER A 98 10.07 6.21 -3.72
CA SER A 98 11.48 6.12 -3.31
C SER A 98 12.42 6.27 -4.51
N ALA A 99 12.10 5.63 -5.64
CA ALA A 99 12.95 5.61 -6.81
C ALA A 99 13.22 7.02 -7.39
N VAL A 100 12.22 7.91 -7.42
CA VAL A 100 12.39 9.27 -7.98
C VAL A 100 13.40 10.11 -7.20
N ILE A 101 13.62 9.82 -5.91
CA ILE A 101 14.58 10.55 -5.08
C ILE A 101 16.03 10.35 -5.58
N TYR A 102 16.34 9.18 -6.15
CA TYR A 102 17.68 8.94 -6.73
C TYR A 102 17.98 9.86 -7.90
N THR A 103 16.96 10.27 -8.67
CA THR A 103 17.13 11.15 -9.84
C THR A 103 17.63 12.55 -9.48
N VAL A 104 17.55 12.95 -8.21
CA VAL A 104 18.02 14.26 -7.72
C VAL A 104 19.34 14.19 -6.95
N GLY A 105 20.02 13.03 -6.98
CA GLY A 105 21.38 12.87 -6.43
C GLY A 105 21.46 12.58 -4.94
N ALA A 106 20.36 12.14 -4.30
CA ALA A 106 20.41 11.70 -2.90
C ALA A 106 21.15 10.35 -2.80
N GLN A 107 22.16 10.26 -1.93
CA GLN A 107 22.88 9.02 -1.67
C GLN A 107 22.05 8.05 -0.81
N ALA A 108 22.27 6.77 -1.09
CA ALA A 108 21.36 5.66 -0.83
C ALA A 108 21.22 5.31 0.65
N THR A 109 20.12 5.75 1.26
CA THR A 109 19.27 4.98 2.18
C THR A 109 18.16 5.92 2.66
N SER A 110 16.91 5.50 2.52
CA SER A 110 15.78 6.31 3.00
C SER A 110 14.70 5.41 3.58
N VAL A 111 14.10 5.87 4.67
CA VAL A 111 13.01 5.17 5.35
C VAL A 111 11.74 6.00 5.25
N SER A 112 10.61 5.31 5.21
CA SER A 112 9.29 5.94 5.07
C SER A 112 8.90 6.59 6.41
N VAL A 113 8.57 7.88 6.37
CA VAL A 113 8.05 8.65 7.52
C VAL A 113 6.53 8.63 7.50
N GLU A 114 5.94 8.83 6.32
CA GLU A 114 4.50 8.83 6.12
C GLU A 114 4.18 8.50 4.67
N ILE A 115 3.10 7.75 4.47
CA ILE A 115 2.51 7.50 3.16
C ILE A 115 1.01 7.75 3.23
N ASN A 116 0.49 8.51 2.29
CA ASN A 116 -0.94 8.72 2.07
C ASN A 116 -1.28 8.26 0.66
N VAL A 117 -2.40 7.55 0.52
CA VAL A 117 -2.93 7.12 -0.78
C VAL A 117 -4.43 7.37 -0.81
N SER A 118 -4.88 8.10 -1.83
CA SER A 118 -6.29 8.30 -2.16
C SER A 118 -6.66 7.43 -3.35
N TYR A 119 -7.69 6.60 -3.19
CA TYR A 119 -8.18 5.68 -4.23
C TYR A 119 -9.42 6.28 -4.89
N LEU A 120 -9.36 6.44 -6.21
CA LEU A 120 -10.36 7.19 -6.98
C LEU A 120 -11.10 6.30 -7.99
N ASN A 121 -10.39 5.36 -8.62
CA ASN A 121 -10.95 4.37 -9.53
C ASN A 121 -10.25 3.02 -9.34
N GLY A 122 -10.89 1.94 -9.79
CA GLY A 122 -10.27 0.61 -9.89
C GLY A 122 -9.49 0.44 -11.19
N ALA A 123 -8.55 -0.50 -11.20
CA ALA A 123 -7.88 -0.98 -12.40
C ALA A 123 -8.03 -2.50 -12.47
N SER A 124 -8.63 -3.02 -13.54
CA SER A 124 -8.92 -4.45 -13.66
C SER A 124 -7.67 -5.25 -14.01
N ILE A 125 -7.67 -6.55 -13.68
CA ILE A 125 -6.65 -7.49 -14.19
C ILE A 125 -6.48 -7.35 -15.71
N GLY A 126 -5.23 -7.31 -16.18
CA GLY A 126 -4.90 -7.13 -17.60
C GLY A 126 -4.97 -5.68 -18.11
N GLU A 127 -5.42 -4.72 -17.29
CA GLU A 127 -5.39 -3.30 -17.66
C GLU A 127 -3.97 -2.73 -17.61
N GLU A 128 -3.62 -1.84 -18.53
CA GLU A 128 -2.36 -1.10 -18.48
C GLU A 128 -2.48 0.15 -17.62
N VAL A 129 -1.58 0.25 -16.64
CA VAL A 129 -1.49 1.36 -15.70
C VAL A 129 -0.18 2.09 -15.91
N GLU A 130 -0.25 3.40 -16.00
CA GLU A 130 0.89 4.31 -15.94
C GLU A 130 1.03 4.84 -14.52
N ILE A 131 2.27 4.95 -14.05
CA ILE A 131 2.63 5.50 -12.76
C ILE A 131 3.62 6.64 -13.01
N GLU A 132 3.22 7.84 -12.62
CA GLU A 132 4.07 9.03 -12.67
C GLU A 132 4.48 9.42 -11.25
N SER A 133 5.78 9.43 -10.99
CA SER A 133 6.35 9.84 -9.70
C SER A 133 7.15 11.14 -9.87
N LYS A 134 6.94 12.10 -8.96
CA LYS A 134 7.60 13.41 -8.98
C LYS A 134 8.19 13.73 -7.62
N ALA A 135 9.44 14.17 -7.60
CA ALA A 135 10.07 14.72 -6.42
C ALA A 135 9.58 16.16 -6.19
N LEU A 136 8.76 16.37 -5.16
CA LEU A 136 8.22 17.69 -4.83
C LEU A 136 9.24 18.53 -4.06
N ARG A 137 9.95 17.90 -3.12
CA ARG A 137 11.02 18.52 -2.33
C ARG A 137 12.02 17.47 -1.90
N VAL A 138 13.31 17.72 -2.06
CA VAL A 138 14.38 16.89 -1.51
C VAL A 138 15.35 17.79 -0.75
N GLY A 139 15.26 17.74 0.58
CA GLY A 139 16.12 18.49 1.49
C GLY A 139 17.27 17.63 2.02
N LYS A 140 17.91 18.10 3.11
CA LYS A 140 19.00 17.36 3.77
C LYS A 140 18.52 16.09 4.49
N ALA A 141 17.36 16.16 5.15
CA ALA A 141 16.86 15.09 6.01
C ALA A 141 15.51 14.51 5.53
N LEU A 142 14.73 15.26 4.75
CA LEU A 142 13.41 14.83 4.29
C LEU A 142 13.28 14.98 2.78
N ALA A 143 12.64 14.00 2.16
CA ALA A 143 12.12 14.06 0.81
C ALA A 143 10.59 13.91 0.84
N VAL A 144 9.92 14.64 -0.05
CA VAL A 144 8.48 14.53 -0.28
C VAL A 144 8.27 14.31 -1.76
N VAL A 145 7.50 13.28 -2.10
CA VAL A 145 7.19 12.90 -3.48
C VAL A 145 5.69 12.72 -3.66
N SER A 146 5.22 12.92 -4.88
CA SER A 146 3.86 12.57 -5.31
C SER A 146 3.92 11.44 -6.33
N VAL A 147 2.94 10.53 -6.28
CA VAL A 147 2.83 9.42 -7.22
C VAL A 147 1.39 9.31 -7.72
N ASP A 148 1.17 9.48 -9.02
CA ASP A 148 -0.13 9.31 -9.65
C ASP A 148 -0.17 8.00 -10.42
N LEU A 149 -1.23 7.21 -10.24
CA LEU A 149 -1.51 6.02 -11.04
C LEU A 149 -2.68 6.31 -11.98
N ARG A 150 -2.52 6.11 -13.28
CA ARG A 150 -3.53 6.41 -14.32
C ARG A 150 -3.74 5.23 -15.24
N SER A 151 -4.98 5.04 -15.67
CA SER A 151 -5.30 4.09 -16.74
C SER A 151 -4.71 4.58 -18.05
N LYS A 152 -3.81 3.82 -18.71
CA LYS A 152 -3.24 4.24 -20.00
C LYS A 152 -4.30 4.37 -21.08
N LYS A 153 -5.34 3.54 -21.02
CA LYS A 153 -6.45 3.56 -21.98
C LYS A 153 -7.32 4.81 -21.87
N THR A 154 -7.60 5.27 -20.65
CA THR A 154 -8.62 6.31 -20.41
C THR A 154 -8.07 7.62 -19.86
N GLY A 155 -6.81 7.65 -19.38
CA GLY A 155 -6.21 8.78 -18.68
C GLY A 155 -6.78 9.06 -17.28
N LYS A 156 -7.79 8.29 -16.84
CA LYS A 156 -8.44 8.46 -15.54
C LYS A 156 -7.48 8.11 -14.41
N LEU A 157 -7.53 8.90 -13.35
CA LEU A 157 -6.73 8.71 -12.15
C LEU A 157 -7.29 7.53 -11.34
N ILE A 158 -6.48 6.51 -11.14
CA ILE A 158 -6.79 5.31 -10.36
C ILE A 158 -6.54 5.60 -8.88
N ALA A 159 -5.35 6.11 -8.58
CA ALA A 159 -4.96 6.50 -7.24
C ALA A 159 -3.94 7.64 -7.27
N GLN A 160 -3.90 8.39 -6.18
CA GLN A 160 -2.92 9.44 -5.96
C GLN A 160 -2.25 9.21 -4.60
N GLY A 161 -0.93 9.20 -4.61
CA GLY A 161 -0.09 8.95 -3.46
C GLY A 161 0.79 10.14 -3.12
N ARG A 162 1.08 10.30 -1.83
CA ARG A 162 2.13 11.18 -1.32
C ARG A 162 2.99 10.39 -0.35
N HIS A 163 4.30 10.50 -0.50
CA HIS A 163 5.24 9.75 0.32
C HIS A 163 6.32 10.69 0.86
N THR A 164 6.46 10.67 2.17
CA THR A 164 7.46 11.43 2.91
C THR A 164 8.52 10.46 3.40
N LYS A 165 9.79 10.71 3.05
CA LYS A 165 10.92 9.88 3.43
C LYS A 165 11.93 10.64 4.25
N TYR A 166 12.50 9.98 5.25
CA TYR A 166 13.69 10.43 5.95
C TYR A 166 14.92 9.92 5.20
N LEU A 167 15.83 10.83 4.87
CA LEU A 167 17.07 10.55 4.18
C LEU A 167 18.15 10.26 5.22
N VAL A 168 18.63 9.01 5.22
CA VAL A 168 19.71 8.60 6.10
C VAL A 168 21.02 9.04 5.47
N LEU A 169 21.71 9.96 6.13
CA LEU A 169 23.08 10.29 5.72
C LEU A 169 23.97 9.09 6.06
N PRO A 170 24.88 8.68 5.16
CA PRO A 170 25.89 7.70 5.50
C PRO A 170 26.65 8.18 6.73
N SER A 171 26.65 7.38 7.81
CA SER A 171 27.56 7.60 8.93
C SER A 171 28.99 7.56 8.37
N LYS A 172 29.81 8.57 8.72
CA LYS A 172 31.25 8.48 8.51
C LYS A 172 31.75 7.31 9.36
N ILE A 173 32.00 6.16 8.74
CA ILE A 173 32.79 5.07 9.31
C ILE A 173 34.27 5.42 9.07
#